data_AF-A0A952JG52-F1
#
_entry.id   AF-A0A952JG52-F1
#
_cell.length_a   1.000
_cell.length_b   1.000
_cell.length_c   1.000
_cell.angle_alpha   90.00
_cell.angle_beta   90.00
_cell.angle_gamma   90.00
#
_symmetry.space_group_name_H-M   'P 1'
#
loop_
_entity.id
_entity.type
_entity.pdbx_description
1 polymer ?
#
loop_
_entity_poly.entity_id
_entity_poly.type
_entity_poly.pdbx_seq_one_letter_code
_entity_poly.pdbx_strand_id
1 'polypeptide(L)'
;MSRFILLVCVLVACNAAKPQTVTDPLQLAEVVLGKGLLQFPNTNQTHILFVQPASAYPNQPIKFLVIEKTTSKAVLEKSFRPGYVKWRDDQTIEYEDLPSIVKQNEINTLKTWTIPATSQAH
;
A
#
# COMPACT_ATOMS: atom_id res chain seq x y z
N MET A 1 -60.15 -31.34 11.70
CA MET A 1 -58.79 -31.86 11.42
C MET A 1 -58.06 -30.83 10.56
N SER A 2 -57.67 -29.65 11.09
CA SER A 2 -56.40 -29.35 11.78
C SER A 2 -55.20 -30.11 11.23
N ARG A 3 -54.34 -29.45 10.43
CA ARG A 3 -52.86 -29.36 10.56
C ARG A 3 -52.32 -28.29 9.60
N PHE A 4 -52.25 -27.04 10.05
CA PHE A 4 -51.39 -26.03 9.43
C PHE A 4 -49.95 -26.33 9.84
N ILE A 5 -49.09 -26.69 8.89
CA ILE A 5 -47.65 -26.88 9.11
C ILE A 5 -47.02 -25.49 9.13
N LEU A 6 -46.64 -25.04 10.32
CA LEU A 6 -45.99 -23.76 10.58
C LEU A 6 -44.50 -23.90 10.24
N LEU A 7 -44.12 -23.36 9.09
CA LEU A 7 -42.74 -23.29 8.63
C LEU A 7 -42.00 -22.22 9.46
N VAL A 8 -41.22 -22.65 10.44
CA VAL A 8 -40.37 -21.77 11.25
C VAL A 8 -39.12 -21.42 10.43
N CYS A 9 -39.16 -20.29 9.75
CA CYS A 9 -37.97 -19.66 9.17
C CYS A 9 -37.07 -19.16 10.31
N VAL A 10 -36.09 -19.98 10.71
CA VAL A 10 -34.97 -19.53 11.54
C VAL A 10 -34.11 -18.61 10.66
N LEU A 11 -34.43 -17.31 10.69
CA LEU A 11 -33.55 -16.26 10.21
C LEU A 11 -32.36 -16.21 11.17
N VAL A 12 -31.33 -17.01 10.87
CA VAL A 12 -30.00 -16.81 11.42
C VAL A 12 -29.57 -15.43 10.96
N ALA A 13 -29.68 -14.45 11.85
CA ALA A 13 -29.00 -13.19 11.73
C ALA A 13 -27.50 -13.49 11.75
N CYS A 14 -26.95 -13.79 10.58
CA CYS A 14 -25.52 -13.71 10.35
C CYS A 14 -25.19 -12.22 10.44
N ASN A 15 -24.90 -11.76 11.66
CA ASN A 15 -24.11 -10.56 11.85
C ASN A 15 -22.78 -10.85 11.17
N ALA A 16 -22.67 -10.51 9.88
CA ALA A 16 -21.40 -10.41 9.20
C ALA A 16 -20.62 -9.36 10.00
N ALA A 17 -19.80 -9.82 10.93
CA ALA A 17 -18.78 -9.00 11.55
C ALA A 17 -18.02 -8.39 10.37
N LYS A 18 -18.22 -7.09 10.15
CA LYS A 18 -17.41 -6.34 9.20
C LYS A 18 -15.97 -6.61 9.65
N PRO A 19 -15.09 -7.18 8.81
CA PRO A 19 -13.70 -7.29 9.19
C PRO A 19 -13.13 -5.88 9.15
N GLN A 20 -13.29 -5.13 10.23
CA GLN A 20 -12.43 -4.00 10.54
C GLN A 20 -11.21 -4.57 11.26
N THR A 21 -10.47 -5.42 10.55
CA THR A 21 -9.09 -5.66 10.91
C THR A 21 -8.38 -4.37 10.55
N VAL A 22 -8.23 -3.45 11.50
CA VAL A 22 -7.25 -2.38 11.40
C VAL A 22 -5.90 -3.09 11.47
N THR A 23 -5.48 -3.68 10.34
CA THR A 23 -4.22 -4.38 10.23
C THR A 23 -3.14 -3.34 10.48
N ASP A 24 -2.25 -3.57 11.43
CA ASP A 24 -1.09 -2.72 11.65
C ASP A 24 -0.41 -2.41 10.28
N PRO A 25 -0.17 -1.14 9.92
CA PRO A 25 0.47 -0.78 8.65
C PRO A 25 1.73 -1.59 8.35
N LEU A 26 2.54 -1.88 9.37
CA LEU A 26 3.73 -2.72 9.21
C LEU A 26 3.35 -4.16 8.86
N GLN A 27 2.39 -4.77 9.55
CA GLN A 27 1.93 -6.12 9.22
C GLN A 27 1.40 -6.21 7.78
N LEU A 28 0.64 -5.23 7.32
CA LEU A 28 0.19 -5.19 5.92
C LEU A 28 1.38 -5.08 4.97
N ALA A 29 2.33 -4.19 5.26
CA ALA A 29 3.52 -4.03 4.45
C ALA A 29 4.35 -5.33 4.40
N GLU A 30 4.48 -6.05 5.51
CA GLU A 30 5.22 -7.30 5.56
C GLU A 30 4.54 -8.44 4.80
N VAL A 31 3.20 -8.46 4.76
CA VAL A 31 2.45 -9.41 3.92
C VAL A 31 2.69 -9.15 2.43
N VAL A 32 2.80 -7.88 2.03
CA VAL A 32 2.95 -7.49 0.61
C VAL A 32 4.41 -7.55 0.15
N LEU A 33 5.35 -7.07 0.97
CA LEU A 33 6.75 -6.86 0.61
C LEU A 33 7.73 -7.86 1.26
N GLY A 34 7.30 -8.61 2.27
CA GLY A 34 8.18 -9.44 3.10
C GLY A 34 8.71 -8.69 4.35
N LYS A 35 9.49 -9.39 5.17
CA LYS A 35 10.00 -8.87 6.45
C LYS A 35 11.24 -8.00 6.31
N GLY A 36 11.55 -7.24 7.36
CA GLY A 36 12.80 -6.46 7.45
C GLY A 36 12.77 -5.17 6.64
N LEU A 37 11.59 -4.57 6.50
CA LEU A 37 11.36 -3.37 5.70
C LEU A 37 11.94 -2.12 6.37
N LEU A 38 12.46 -1.21 5.55
CA LEU A 38 12.78 0.15 5.96
C LEU A 38 11.50 0.98 5.99
N GLN A 39 11.35 1.84 6.99
CA GLN A 39 10.13 2.63 7.21
C GLN A 39 10.47 4.12 7.22
N PHE A 40 9.74 4.89 6.42
CA PHE A 40 9.91 6.33 6.31
C PHE A 40 8.54 7.01 6.40
N PRO A 41 8.12 7.49 7.60
CA PRO A 41 6.91 8.31 7.71
C PRO A 41 7.09 9.64 6.96
N ASN A 42 6.00 10.17 6.39
CA ASN A 42 5.98 11.56 5.93
C ASN A 42 6.05 12.53 7.13
N THR A 43 6.28 13.83 6.87
CA THR A 43 6.45 14.86 7.91
C THR A 43 5.23 14.91 8.85
N ASN A 44 4.02 14.85 8.30
CA ASN A 44 2.78 14.87 9.07
C ASN A 44 2.39 13.51 9.69
N GLN A 45 3.18 12.46 9.46
CA GLN A 45 2.96 11.09 9.96
C GLN A 45 1.59 10.48 9.60
N THR A 46 0.97 10.95 8.51
CA THR A 46 -0.29 10.43 7.98
C THR A 46 -0.08 9.23 7.06
N HIS A 47 1.11 9.13 6.45
CA HIS A 47 1.49 8.05 5.54
C HIS A 47 2.86 7.50 5.91
N ILE A 48 3.07 6.22 5.60
CA ILE A 48 4.35 5.54 5.80
C ILE A 48 4.78 4.92 4.48
N LEU A 49 6.00 5.24 4.05
CA LEU A 49 6.68 4.58 2.95
C LEU A 49 7.47 3.39 3.51
N PHE A 50 7.15 2.20 3.04
CA PHE A 50 7.87 0.96 3.30
C PHE A 50 8.72 0.58 2.09
N VAL A 51 9.99 0.24 2.31
CA VAL A 51 10.93 -0.10 1.23
C VAL A 51 11.67 -1.39 1.56
N GLN A 52 11.80 -2.29 0.59
CA GLN A 52 12.66 -3.45 0.72
C GLN A 52 14.14 -3.02 0.82
N PRO A 53 14.94 -3.58 1.76
CA PRO A 53 16.36 -3.28 1.84
C PRO A 53 17.11 -3.85 0.63
N ALA A 54 17.82 -3.00 -0.11
CA ALA A 54 18.50 -3.41 -1.34
C ALA A 54 19.52 -4.54 -1.16
N SER A 55 20.16 -4.61 0.02
CA SER A 55 21.09 -5.67 0.37
C SER A 55 20.45 -7.07 0.42
N ALA A 56 19.14 -7.17 0.67
CA ALA A 56 18.43 -8.45 0.69
C ALA A 56 17.98 -8.91 -0.71
N TYR A 57 17.97 -8.01 -1.70
CA TYR A 57 17.47 -8.26 -3.05
C TYR A 57 18.50 -7.83 -4.12
N PRO A 58 19.72 -8.39 -4.11
CA PRO A 58 20.74 -8.04 -5.08
C PRO A 58 20.26 -8.36 -6.50
N ASN A 59 20.45 -7.42 -7.42
CA ASN A 59 20.08 -7.52 -8.84
C ASN A 59 18.57 -7.71 -9.12
N GLN A 60 17.70 -7.49 -8.13
CA GLN A 60 16.25 -7.50 -8.32
C GLN A 60 15.68 -6.08 -8.21
N PRO A 61 14.54 -5.79 -8.86
CA PRO A 61 13.82 -4.55 -8.62
C PRO A 61 13.43 -4.44 -7.14
N ILE A 62 13.73 -3.32 -6.52
CA ILE A 62 13.34 -3.01 -5.15
C ILE A 62 11.89 -2.59 -5.16
N LYS A 63 11.07 -3.21 -4.30
CA LYS A 63 9.67 -2.84 -4.13
C LYS A 63 9.49 -1.86 -2.99
N PHE A 64 8.48 -1.00 -3.13
CA PHE A 64 8.02 -0.12 -2.08
C PHE A 64 6.50 -0.01 -2.06
N LEU A 65 5.98 0.36 -0.90
CA LEU A 65 4.56 0.49 -0.61
C LEU A 65 4.34 1.73 0.25
N VAL A 66 3.32 2.52 -0.09
CA VAL A 66 2.84 3.62 0.76
C VAL A 66 1.52 3.22 1.38
N ILE A 67 1.42 3.35 2.70
CA ILE A 67 0.21 3.03 3.47
C ILE A 67 -0.27 4.29 4.20
N GLU A 68 -1.57 4.54 4.14
CA GLU A 68 -2.25 5.53 4.98
C GLU A 68 -2.43 4.98 6.40
N LYS A 69 -1.94 5.72 7.41
CA LYS A 69 -1.85 5.23 8.80
C LYS A 69 -3.21 5.05 9.48
N THR A 70 -4.19 5.87 9.14
CA THR A 70 -5.53 5.88 9.77
C THR A 70 -6.39 4.70 9.30
N THR A 71 -6.29 4.35 8.02
CA THR A 71 -7.10 3.30 7.39
C THR A 71 -6.32 2.00 7.18
N SER A 72 -5.00 2.03 7.40
CA SER A 72 -4.08 0.97 7.01
C SER A 72 -4.22 0.55 5.55
N LYS A 73 -4.62 1.48 4.67
CA LYS A 73 -4.84 1.19 3.25
C LYS A 73 -3.56 1.45 2.47
N ALA A 74 -3.17 0.49 1.64
CA ALA A 74 -2.16 0.71 0.61
C ALA A 74 -2.66 1.72 -0.44
N VAL A 75 -1.95 2.83 -0.61
CA VAL A 75 -2.29 3.88 -1.57
C VAL A 75 -1.38 3.88 -2.80
N LEU A 76 -0.18 3.30 -2.70
CA LEU A 76 0.74 3.13 -3.83
C LEU A 76 1.62 1.90 -3.62
N GLU A 77 1.68 1.02 -4.63
CA GLU A 77 2.66 -0.07 -4.72
C GLU A 77 3.42 0.04 -6.04
N LYS A 78 4.75 0.03 -5.98
CA LYS A 78 5.63 0.10 -7.15
C LYS A 78 6.94 -0.63 -6.90
N SER A 79 7.69 -0.78 -7.98
CA SER A 79 9.08 -1.22 -7.94
C SER A 79 9.96 -0.32 -8.80
N PHE A 80 11.26 -0.29 -8.47
CA PHE A 80 12.29 0.40 -9.23
C PHE A 80 13.54 -0.46 -9.32
N ARG A 81 14.26 -0.38 -10.44
CA ARG A 81 15.61 -0.94 -10.63
C ARG A 81 16.61 0.15 -10.24
N PRO A 82 17.90 -0.18 -10.01
CA PRO A 82 18.76 0.57 -9.08
C PRO A 82 18.54 2.08 -9.19
N GLY A 83 18.26 2.73 -8.09
CA GLY A 83 17.66 4.07 -8.09
C GLY A 83 17.23 4.44 -6.68
N TYR A 84 16.23 5.28 -6.54
CA TYR A 84 15.76 5.70 -5.22
C TYR A 84 14.25 5.91 -5.17
N VAL A 85 13.73 5.94 -3.94
CA VAL A 85 12.39 6.39 -3.60
C VAL A 85 12.50 7.24 -2.33
N LYS A 86 11.78 8.36 -2.29
CA LYS A 86 11.68 9.23 -1.11
C LYS A 86 10.36 9.99 -1.09
N TRP A 87 10.03 10.52 0.08
CA TRP A 87 9.08 11.63 0.17
C TRP A 87 9.70 12.87 -0.45
N ARG A 88 8.98 13.50 -1.38
CA ARG A 88 9.29 14.86 -1.82
C ARG A 88 8.64 15.88 -0.87
N ASP A 89 7.41 15.59 -0.47
CA ASP A 89 6.57 16.35 0.45
C ASP A 89 5.58 15.38 1.13
N ASP A 90 4.62 15.89 1.90
CA ASP A 90 3.68 15.05 2.66
C ASP A 90 2.71 14.22 1.81
N GLN A 91 2.57 14.54 0.53
CA GLN A 91 1.61 13.90 -0.37
C GLN A 91 2.26 13.31 -1.62
N THR A 92 3.50 13.67 -1.92
CA THR A 92 4.19 13.23 -3.14
C THR A 92 5.38 12.35 -2.83
N ILE A 93 5.38 11.19 -3.48
CA ILE A 93 6.56 10.33 -3.63
C ILE A 93 7.30 10.73 -4.89
N GLU A 94 8.61 10.86 -4.78
CA GLU A 94 9.53 10.92 -5.90
C GLU A 94 10.31 9.61 -5.95
N TYR A 95 10.39 9.01 -7.13
CA TYR A 95 11.20 7.82 -7.35
C TYR A 95 11.86 7.84 -8.73
N GLU A 96 13.05 7.27 -8.78
CA GLU A 96 13.83 7.11 -9.99
C GLU A 96 14.10 5.62 -10.22
N ASP A 97 13.90 5.19 -11.47
CA ASP A 97 14.14 3.84 -11.94
C ASP A 97 15.24 3.93 -12.98
N LEU A 98 16.52 3.68 -12.59
CA LEU A 98 17.64 3.81 -13.52
C LEU A 98 17.69 2.54 -14.39
N PRO A 99 17.49 2.64 -15.71
CA PRO A 99 17.73 1.51 -16.59
C PRO A 99 19.25 1.28 -16.70
N SER A 100 19.66 0.01 -16.82
CA SER A 100 21.07 -0.34 -17.00
C SER A 100 21.66 0.15 -18.34
N ILE A 101 20.80 0.44 -19.32
CA ILE A 101 21.16 0.97 -20.65
C ILE A 101 20.17 2.09 -20.98
N VAL A 102 20.69 3.28 -21.26
CA VAL A 102 19.91 4.46 -21.70
C VAL A 102 20.24 4.70 -23.17
N LYS A 103 19.24 4.94 -24.03
CA LYS A 103 19.53 5.32 -25.42
C LYS A 103 20.16 6.71 -25.47
N GLN A 104 21.04 6.95 -26.43
CA GLN A 104 21.58 8.29 -26.64
C GLN A 104 20.44 9.30 -26.85
N ASN A 105 20.43 10.37 -26.06
CA ASN A 105 19.40 11.42 -26.00
C ASN A 105 18.08 11.06 -25.29
N GLU A 106 18.01 9.93 -24.58
CA GLU A 106 16.87 9.61 -23.73
C GLU A 106 17.05 10.26 -22.35
N ILE A 107 16.15 11.18 -21.99
CA ILE A 107 16.17 11.83 -20.67
C ILE A 107 15.65 10.82 -19.66
N ASN A 108 16.51 10.41 -18.72
CA ASN A 108 16.04 9.61 -17.59
C ASN A 108 15.10 10.48 -16.75
N THR A 109 13.83 10.09 -16.70
CA THR A 109 12.77 10.93 -16.14
C THR A 109 12.48 10.53 -14.70
N LEU A 110 12.74 11.46 -13.79
CA LEU A 110 12.24 11.43 -12.42
C LEU A 110 10.72 11.25 -12.44
N LYS A 111 10.22 10.23 -11.73
CA LYS A 111 8.80 9.94 -11.62
C LYS A 111 8.29 10.49 -10.30
N THR A 112 7.19 11.24 -10.36
CA THR A 112 6.49 11.72 -9.16
C THR A 112 5.09 11.13 -9.13
N TRP A 113 4.65 10.70 -7.95
CA TRP A 113 3.28 10.29 -7.71
C TRP A 113 2.72 11.02 -6.50
N THR A 114 1.58 11.68 -6.69
CA THR A 114 0.88 12.41 -5.63
C THR A 114 -0.32 11.60 -5.17
N ILE A 115 -0.47 11.47 -3.84
CA ILE A 115 -1.61 10.84 -3.21
C ILE A 115 -2.87 11.60 -3.64
N PRO A 116 -3.84 10.94 -4.30
CA PRO A 116 -5.06 11.61 -4.72
C PRO A 116 -5.80 12.11 -3.47
N ALA A 117 -6.25 13.37 -3.50
CA ALA A 117 -7.10 13.90 -2.45
C ALA A 117 -8.32 12.99 -2.29
N THR A 118 -8.51 12.42 -1.11
CA THR A 118 -9.71 11.64 -0.80
C THR A 118 -10.88 12.60 -0.90
N SER A 119 -11.71 12.45 -1.93
CA SER A 119 -13.03 13.10 -1.96
C SER A 119 -13.75 12.66 -0.69
N GLN A 120 -13.85 13.55 0.30
CA GLN A 120 -14.63 13.29 1.49
C GLN A 120 -16.05 12.95 1.04
N ALA A 121 -16.46 11.71 1.25
CA ALA A 121 -17.86 11.34 1.12
C ALA A 121 -18.61 12.10 2.24
N HIS A 122 -19.30 13.16 1.84
CA HIS A 122 -20.28 13.88 2.67
C HIS A 122 -21.47 12.97 3.00
#